data_AF-A0A536UCD0-F1
#
_entry.id   AF-A0A536UCD0-F1
#
_cell.length_a   1.000
_cell.length_b   1.000
_cell.length_c   1.000
_cell.angle_alpha   90.00
_cell.angle_beta   90.00
_cell.angle_gamma   90.00
#
_symmetry.space_group_name_H-M   'P 1'
#
loop_
_entity.id
_entity.type
_entity.pdbx_description
1 polymer ?
#
loop_
_entity_poly.entity_id
_entity_poly.type
_entity_poly.pdbx_seq_one_letter_code
_entity_poly.pdbx_strand_id
1 'polypeptide(L)'
;SLKLGVIGAHAAGHDAAFEVRAFIGDGDYEDPVTGSLNASLAQWMIGAELAPTAYVTAQGTAMGRAGRVHVRRDAEGNVWIGGDCVTLIQGDVAL
;
A
#
# COMPACT_ATOMS: atom_id res chain seq x y z
N SER A 1 -2.42 -13.18 17.48
CA SER A 1 -1.87 -12.63 16.23
C SER A 1 -2.49 -11.27 15.98
N LEU A 2 -1.66 -10.25 16.11
CA LEU A 2 -1.97 -8.85 15.80
C LEU A 2 -1.95 -8.66 14.27
N LYS A 3 -2.84 -7.80 13.77
CA LYS A 3 -2.81 -7.27 12.40
C LYS A 3 -2.85 -5.76 12.51
N LEU A 4 -1.69 -5.12 12.39
CA LEU A 4 -1.53 -3.68 12.61
C LEU A 4 -1.08 -3.02 11.31
N GLY A 5 -1.91 -2.10 10.81
CA GLY A 5 -1.55 -1.17 9.75
C GLY A 5 -1.16 0.18 10.34
N VAL A 6 -0.07 0.77 9.85
CA VAL A 6 0.36 2.14 10.17
C VAL A 6 0.41 2.93 8.88
N ILE A 7 -0.06 4.18 8.92
CA ILE A 7 0.03 5.12 7.81
C ILE A 7 0.55 6.47 8.33
N GLY A 8 1.45 7.10 7.61
CA GLY A 8 2.00 8.42 7.94
C GLY A 8 2.25 9.24 6.68
N ALA A 9 1.99 10.54 6.74
CA ALA A 9 2.22 11.44 5.61
C ALA A 9 3.72 11.64 5.37
N HIS A 10 4.11 11.63 4.10
CA HIS A 10 5.42 12.11 3.67
C HIS A 10 5.44 13.64 3.59
N ALA A 11 6.65 14.20 3.55
CA ALA A 11 6.81 15.63 3.27
C ALA A 11 6.36 15.97 1.84
N ALA A 12 5.92 17.21 1.62
CA ALA A 12 5.56 17.69 0.29
C ALA A 12 6.74 17.55 -0.69
N GLY A 13 6.44 17.11 -1.92
CA GLY A 13 7.45 16.86 -2.97
C GLY A 13 8.07 15.46 -2.95
N HIS A 14 7.72 14.61 -1.98
CA HIS A 14 8.05 13.18 -2.02
C HIS A 14 7.31 12.48 -3.17
N ASP A 15 7.85 11.37 -3.66
CA ASP A 15 7.28 10.60 -4.78
C ASP A 15 6.01 9.79 -4.41
N ALA A 16 5.67 9.77 -3.12
CA ALA A 16 4.47 9.17 -2.55
C ALA A 16 3.92 10.07 -1.45
N ALA A 17 2.60 10.11 -1.27
CA ALA A 17 1.92 10.95 -0.29
C ALA A 17 2.02 10.39 1.14
N PHE A 18 2.04 9.05 1.28
CA PHE A 18 2.05 8.38 2.56
C PHE A 18 3.01 7.20 2.57
N GLU A 19 3.63 6.93 3.72
CA GLU A 19 4.24 5.65 4.04
C GLU A 19 3.21 4.76 4.72
N VAL A 20 3.13 3.50 4.31
CA VAL A 20 2.31 2.46 4.92
C VAL A 20 3.22 1.36 5.46
N ARG A 21 2.85 0.78 6.60
CA ARG A 21 3.50 -0.43 7.16
C ARG A 21 2.44 -1.41 7.64
N ALA A 22 2.71 -2.70 7.50
CA ALA A 22 1.78 -3.76 7.83
C ALA A 22 2.47 -4.85 8.66
N PHE A 23 2.15 -4.92 9.95
CA PHE A 23 2.69 -5.92 10.87
C PHE A 23 1.68 -7.02 11.12
N ILE A 24 2.12 -8.27 11.02
CA ILE A 24 1.27 -9.46 11.15
C ILE A 24 1.94 -10.43 12.14
N GLY A 25 1.15 -11.22 12.86
CA GLY A 25 1.70 -12.22 13.79
C GLY A 25 1.90 -11.63 15.17
N ASP A 26 3.06 -11.89 15.77
CA ASP A 26 3.44 -11.31 17.06
C ASP A 26 4.36 -10.08 16.86
N GLY A 27 4.32 -9.50 15.66
CA GLY A 27 5.10 -8.31 15.26
C GLY A 27 6.46 -8.65 14.63
N ASP A 28 6.72 -9.92 14.39
CA ASP A 28 7.93 -10.48 13.80
C ASP A 28 7.94 -10.48 12.27
N TYR A 29 6.76 -10.34 11.65
CA TYR A 29 6.62 -10.22 10.20
C TYR A 29 6.03 -8.86 9.79
N GLU A 30 6.71 -8.19 8.87
CA GLU A 30 6.22 -7.02 8.16
C GLU A 30 6.01 -7.36 6.68
N ASP A 31 4.80 -7.12 6.17
CA ASP A 31 4.46 -7.41 4.78
C ASP A 31 4.96 -6.28 3.85
N PRO A 32 5.74 -6.59 2.79
CA PRO A 32 6.38 -5.57 1.96
C PRO A 32 5.41 -4.69 1.16
N VAL A 33 4.29 -5.23 0.70
CA VAL A 33 3.22 -4.48 0.03
C VAL A 33 1.88 -5.17 0.26
N THR A 34 0.96 -4.53 0.98
CA THR A 34 -0.33 -5.13 1.34
C THR A 34 -1.46 -4.39 0.62
N GLY A 35 -1.91 -4.92 -0.52
CA GLY A 35 -2.94 -4.28 -1.35
C GLY A 35 -4.28 -4.06 -0.62
N SER A 36 -4.72 -5.05 0.18
CA SER A 36 -5.96 -4.98 0.93
C SER A 36 -5.93 -3.93 2.04
N LEU A 37 -4.79 -3.76 2.73
CA LEU A 37 -4.62 -2.68 3.71
C LEU A 37 -4.72 -1.31 3.04
N ASN A 38 -4.06 -1.14 1.90
CA ASN A 38 -4.14 0.11 1.13
C ASN A 38 -5.57 0.40 0.65
N ALA A 39 -6.33 -0.63 0.26
CA ALA A 39 -7.76 -0.48 -0.09
C ALA A 39 -8.59 0.05 1.09
N SER A 40 -8.43 -0.53 2.28
CA SER A 40 -9.15 -0.10 3.49
C SER A 40 -8.74 1.30 3.92
N LEU A 41 -7.44 1.61 3.89
CA LEU A 41 -6.92 2.95 4.20
C LEU A 41 -7.46 3.99 3.22
N ALA A 42 -7.52 3.67 1.92
CA ALA A 42 -8.07 4.57 0.92
C ALA A 42 -9.55 4.89 1.14
N GLN A 43 -10.37 3.89 1.43
CA GLN A 43 -11.78 4.13 1.76
C GLN A 43 -11.93 5.07 2.96
N TRP A 44 -11.14 4.84 4.02
CA TRP A 44 -11.18 5.68 5.22
C TRP A 44 -10.64 7.09 4.96
N MET A 45 -9.43 7.23 4.42
CA MET A 45 -8.76 8.52 4.28
C MET A 45 -9.44 9.44 3.27
N ILE A 46 -9.92 8.89 2.15
CA ILE A 46 -10.67 9.68 1.16
C ILE A 46 -12.05 10.04 1.73
N GLY A 47 -12.73 9.09 2.39
CA GLY A 47 -14.05 9.33 2.98
C GLY A 47 -14.03 10.35 4.13
N ALA A 48 -12.92 10.44 4.85
CA ALA A 48 -12.70 11.41 5.92
C ALA A 48 -12.01 12.71 5.45
N GLU A 49 -11.83 12.89 4.14
CA GLU A 49 -11.15 14.05 3.53
C GLU A 49 -9.71 14.29 4.04
N LEU A 50 -9.05 13.23 4.51
CA LEU A 50 -7.66 13.23 4.96
C LEU A 50 -6.66 12.98 3.82
N ALA A 51 -7.14 12.54 2.66
CA ALA A 51 -6.36 12.31 1.46
C ALA A 51 -7.14 12.75 0.21
N PRO A 52 -6.47 13.15 -0.87
CA PRO A 52 -7.12 13.41 -2.15
C PRO A 52 -7.70 12.12 -2.75
N THR A 53 -8.56 12.25 -3.76
CA THR A 53 -9.19 11.10 -4.43
C THR A 53 -8.22 10.24 -5.24
N ALA A 54 -7.01 10.74 -5.53
CA ALA A 54 -5.94 9.98 -6.16
C ALA A 54 -4.60 10.32 -5.51
N TYR A 55 -3.83 9.30 -5.14
CA TYR A 55 -2.50 9.44 -4.54
C TYR A 55 -1.71 8.13 -4.66
N VAL A 56 -0.44 8.20 -4.29
CA VAL A 56 0.44 7.03 -4.21
C VAL A 56 0.86 6.82 -2.76
N THR A 57 0.86 5.59 -2.28
CA THR A 57 1.51 5.21 -1.03
C THR A 57 2.81 4.45 -1.32
N ALA A 58 3.80 4.64 -0.45
CA ALA A 58 4.99 3.83 -0.37
C ALA A 58 4.79 2.78 0.75
N GLN A 59 5.27 1.54 0.52
CA GLN A 59 5.29 0.49 1.54
C GLN A 59 6.57 -0.34 1.41
N GLY A 60 7.09 -0.77 2.57
CA GLY A 60 8.26 -1.64 2.66
C GLY A 60 9.59 -0.91 2.65
N THR A 61 9.60 0.43 2.69
CA THR A 61 10.83 1.25 2.70
C THR A 61 11.77 0.85 3.83
N ALA A 62 11.23 0.59 5.03
CA ALA A 62 12.00 0.14 6.19
C ALA A 62 12.69 -1.22 5.99
N MET A 63 12.18 -2.05 5.06
CA MET A 63 12.75 -3.35 4.68
C MET A 63 13.62 -3.27 3.41
N GLY A 64 13.90 -2.06 2.91
CA GLY A 64 14.62 -1.87 1.65
C GLY A 64 13.82 -2.28 0.41
N ARG A 65 12.48 -2.32 0.50
CA ARG A 65 11.58 -2.54 -0.63
C ARG A 65 10.99 -1.22 -1.09
N ALA A 66 10.71 -1.09 -2.38
CA ALA A 66 10.21 0.13 -3.00
C ALA A 66 8.78 -0.05 -3.53
N GLY A 67 7.87 -0.56 -2.70
CA GLY A 67 6.47 -0.72 -3.09
C GLY A 67 5.85 0.64 -3.40
N ARG A 68 5.16 0.75 -4.53
CA ARG A 68 4.35 1.92 -4.91
C ARG A 68 2.94 1.45 -5.22
N VAL A 69 1.98 1.89 -4.40
CA VAL A 69 0.58 1.55 -4.56
C VAL A 69 -0.19 2.78 -4.99
N HIS A 70 -0.75 2.72 -6.18
CA HIS A 70 -1.58 3.75 -6.77
C HIS A 70 -3.01 3.58 -6.27
N VAL A 71 -3.52 4.62 -5.63
CA VAL A 71 -4.88 4.72 -5.13
C VAL A 71 -5.65 5.70 -6.01
N ARG A 72 -6.85 5.32 -6.43
CA ARG A 72 -7.79 6.23 -7.11
C ARG A 72 -9.22 5.90 -6.75
N ARG A 73 -10.01 6.90 -6.39
CA ARG A 73 -11.47 6.82 -6.33
C ARG A 73 -12.06 7.33 -7.65
N ASP A 74 -12.94 6.55 -8.28
CA ASP A 74 -13.64 6.96 -9.50
C ASP A 74 -14.91 7.80 -9.22
N ALA A 75 -15.61 8.20 -10.28
CA ALA A 75 -16.79 9.05 -10.19
C ALA A 75 -17.99 8.30 -9.57
N GLU A 76 -18.04 6.99 -9.74
CA GLU A 76 -19.03 6.08 -9.14
C GLU A 76 -18.73 5.82 -7.65
N GLY A 77 -17.57 6.27 -7.16
CA GLY A 77 -17.15 6.18 -5.79
C GLY A 77 -16.36 4.92 -5.44
N ASN A 78 -16.05 4.06 -6.41
CA ASN A 78 -15.24 2.86 -6.20
C ASN A 78 -13.77 3.22 -5.97
N VAL A 79 -13.12 2.50 -5.07
CA VAL A 79 -11.69 2.63 -4.79
C VAL A 79 -10.91 1.57 -5.57
N TRP A 80 -9.99 2.04 -6.40
CA TRP A 80 -9.07 1.24 -7.19
C TRP A 80 -7.69 1.26 -6.55
N ILE A 81 -7.09 0.08 -6.45
CA ILE A 81 -5.74 -0.15 -5.96
C ILE A 81 -4.95 -0.84 -7.06
N GLY A 82 -3.79 -0.28 -7.40
CA GLY A 82 -2.90 -0.84 -8.43
C GLY A 82 -1.44 -0.55 -8.14
N GLY A 83 -0.56 -1.14 -8.92
CA GLY A 83 0.88 -0.94 -8.82
C GLY A 83 1.59 -1.62 -9.98
N ASP A 84 2.83 -1.23 -10.21
CA ASP A 84 3.68 -1.85 -11.21
C ASP A 84 4.19 -3.21 -10.70
N CYS A 85 4.28 -4.17 -11.62
CA CYS A 85 4.79 -5.51 -11.34
C CYS A 85 5.91 -5.85 -12.33
N VAL A 86 6.91 -6.58 -11.85
CA VAL A 86 8.00 -7.11 -12.67
C VAL A 86 8.19 -8.60 -12.39
N THR A 87 8.32 -9.40 -13.44
CA THR A 87 8.64 -10.82 -13.30
C THR A 87 10.11 -10.98 -12.89
N LEU A 88 10.35 -11.56 -11.71
CA LEU A 88 11.72 -11.83 -11.23
C LEU A 88 12.22 -13.22 -11.60
N ILE A 89 11.33 -14.21 -11.57
CA ILE A 89 11.66 -15.62 -11.84
C ILE A 89 10.56 -16.19 -12.72
N GLN A 90 10.96 -16.93 -13.75
CA GLN A 90 10.08 -17.69 -14.62
C GLN A 90 10.67 -19.09 -14.80
N GLY A 91 9.85 -20.12 -14.69
CA GLY A 91 10.25 -21.51 -14.86
C GLY A 91 9.08 -22.47 -14.75
N ASP A 92 9.36 -23.75 -14.97
CA ASP A 92 8.39 -24.84 -14.96
C ASP A 92 8.60 -25.75 -13.74
N VAL A 93 7.51 -26.32 -13.21
CA VAL A 93 7.55 -27.29 -12.10
C VAL A 93 6.95 -28.61 -12.57
N ALA A 94 7.69 -29.71 -12.41
CA ALA A 94 7.15 -31.06 -12.60
C ALA A 94 6.47 -31.54 -11.33
N LEU A 95 5.30 -32.18 -11.48
CA LEU A 95 4.50 -32.74 -10.38
C LEU A 95 4.98 -34.12 -9.97
#